data_AF-A0A4S3JJE0-F1
#
_entry.id   AF-A0A4S3JJE0-F1
#
_cell.length_a   1.000
_cell.length_b   1.000
_cell.length_c   1.000
_cell.angle_alpha   90.00
_cell.angle_beta   90.00
_cell.angle_gamma   90.00
#
_symmetry.space_group_name_H-M   'P 1'
#
loop_
_entity.id
_entity.type
_entity.pdbx_description
1 polymer ?
#
loop_
_entity_poly.entity_id
_entity_poly.type
_entity_poly.pdbx_seq_one_letter_code
_entity_poly.pdbx_strand_id
1 'polypeptide(L)'
;MSGESVPQSGRRGKESTGVREVAAVIGLSRWEFWPRRCTDHATSTGFSCSQNSTPIHRLSTPSICPSHPSAKMMFKPSSPLFSGLLWKIPWRISSPQKARQRKRLRAVDNVVDTVSAALQRNGVTAKAVDRWYREMPREQEMLPKDKYTIFDKKEKKYRKGIHKLPKWTRVSQRVNPPGF
;
A
#
# COMPACT_ATOMS: atom_id res chain seq x y z
N MET A 1 31.92 42.25 47.74
CA MET A 1 31.31 41.15 48.53
C MET A 1 30.00 41.66 49.07
N SER A 2 28.94 41.42 48.31
CA SER A 2 27.54 41.81 48.50
C SER A 2 26.87 41.32 47.20
N GLY A 3 26.03 40.29 47.13
CA GLY A 3 25.01 39.82 48.05
C GLY A 3 23.67 40.22 47.43
N GLU A 4 22.89 39.24 46.94
CA GLU A 4 21.42 39.22 46.67
C GLU A 4 21.12 38.18 45.56
N SER A 5 20.77 36.94 45.91
CA SER A 5 19.46 36.42 46.33
C SER A 5 18.57 36.00 45.15
N VAL A 6 18.59 34.69 44.87
CA VAL A 6 17.67 33.97 43.97
C VAL A 6 16.37 33.67 44.73
N PRO A 7 15.18 33.99 44.20
CA PRO A 7 13.95 33.44 44.74
C PRO A 7 13.58 32.12 44.04
N GLN A 8 13.56 31.04 44.83
CA GLN A 8 12.75 29.86 44.54
C GLN A 8 11.28 30.18 44.83
N SER A 9 10.37 29.89 43.90
CA SER A 9 8.97 29.70 44.22
C SER A 9 8.41 28.51 43.45
N GLY A 10 8.17 27.42 44.18
CA GLY A 10 7.30 26.33 43.74
C GLY A 10 5.83 26.67 43.99
N ARG A 11 4.97 26.22 43.08
CA ARG A 11 3.55 25.90 43.31
C ARG A 11 3.28 24.64 42.47
N ARG A 12 3.30 23.44 43.06
CA ARG A 12 2.15 22.74 43.68
C ARG A 12 0.87 22.87 42.88
N GLY A 13 0.41 21.71 42.38
CA GLY A 13 -0.67 21.58 41.42
C GLY A 13 -2.07 21.63 42.02
N LYS A 14 -3.05 21.53 41.11
CA LYS A 14 -4.43 21.07 41.25
C LYS A 14 -4.87 20.70 39.82
N GLU A 15 -5.24 19.42 39.61
CA GLU A 15 -6.63 18.98 39.42
C GLU A 15 -7.26 19.59 38.15
N SER A 16 -7.98 18.89 37.29
CA SER A 16 -8.46 17.53 37.20
C SER A 16 -9.22 17.46 35.87
N THR A 17 -9.43 16.26 35.33
CA THR A 17 -10.65 15.89 34.58
C THR A 17 -11.15 16.84 33.49
N GLY A 18 -10.88 16.53 32.22
CA GLY A 18 -11.52 17.25 31.11
C GLY A 18 -11.27 16.72 29.70
N VAL A 19 -11.10 15.40 29.52
CA VAL A 19 -11.07 14.79 28.17
C VAL A 19 -11.99 13.56 28.15
N ARG A 20 -13.23 13.74 28.58
CA ARG A 20 -14.32 12.76 28.44
C ARG A 20 -15.69 13.45 28.39
N GLU A 21 -15.85 14.50 27.57
CA GLU A 21 -17.20 15.03 27.34
C GLU A 21 -17.32 15.87 26.06
N VAL A 22 -17.29 15.21 24.89
CA VAL A 22 -17.94 15.76 23.68
C VAL A 22 -18.46 14.64 22.75
N ALA A 23 -18.86 13.50 23.32
CA ALA A 23 -19.39 12.35 22.58
C ALA A 23 -20.85 12.04 22.96
N ALA A 24 -21.64 13.07 23.25
CA ALA A 24 -23.03 12.93 23.68
C ALA A 24 -23.94 13.96 23.00
N VAL A 25 -24.03 13.95 21.66
CA VAL A 25 -25.10 14.67 20.93
C VAL A 25 -25.67 13.89 19.73
N ILE A 26 -25.13 12.72 19.34
CA ILE A 26 -25.72 11.94 18.24
C ILE A 26 -26.28 10.65 18.81
N GLY A 27 -27.53 10.73 19.26
CA GLY A 27 -28.38 9.57 19.48
C GLY A 27 -28.55 8.82 18.16
N LEU A 28 -27.90 7.67 18.05
CA LEU A 28 -28.22 6.65 17.05
C LEU A 28 -28.32 5.32 17.77
N SER A 29 -29.53 5.10 18.28
CA SER A 29 -30.06 3.82 18.67
C SER A 29 -29.95 2.81 17.52
N ARG A 30 -29.54 1.60 17.86
CA ARG A 30 -30.13 0.34 17.37
C ARG A 30 -30.13 0.09 15.86
N TRP A 31 -29.15 -0.70 15.39
CA TRP A 31 -29.26 -1.56 14.20
C TRP A 31 -28.36 -2.78 14.42
N GLU A 32 -28.83 -3.82 15.12
CA GLU A 32 -29.43 -5.04 14.54
C GLU A 32 -28.73 -5.54 13.26
N PHE A 33 -27.87 -6.54 13.46
CA PHE A 33 -27.90 -7.84 12.79
C PHE A 33 -28.24 -7.83 11.29
N TRP A 34 -27.22 -7.83 10.44
CA TRP A 34 -27.37 -8.18 9.02
C TRP A 34 -27.07 -9.68 8.82
N PRO A 35 -28.06 -10.51 8.47
CA PRO A 35 -27.83 -11.85 7.96
C PRO A 35 -27.52 -11.81 6.45
N ARG A 36 -26.71 -12.79 6.04
CA ARG A 36 -26.49 -13.17 4.64
C ARG A 36 -27.83 -13.43 3.94
N ARG A 37 -28.00 -12.92 2.74
CA ARG A 37 -28.92 -13.51 1.75
C ARG A 37 -28.35 -13.31 0.35
N CYS A 38 -27.92 -14.42 -0.24
CA CYS A 38 -27.76 -14.55 -1.69
C CYS A 38 -29.16 -14.54 -2.30
N THR A 39 -29.36 -13.73 -3.33
CA THR A 39 -30.51 -13.85 -4.23
C THR A 39 -30.00 -13.82 -5.65
N ASP A 40 -30.10 -14.98 -6.27
CA ASP A 40 -29.93 -15.22 -7.69
C ASP A 40 -31.03 -14.51 -8.48
N HIS A 41 -30.66 -13.77 -9.52
CA HIS A 41 -31.55 -13.44 -10.65
C HIS A 41 -30.70 -13.33 -11.91
N ALA A 42 -30.55 -14.47 -12.60
CA ALA A 42 -30.03 -14.53 -13.96
C ALA A 42 -31.21 -14.49 -14.93
N THR A 43 -31.39 -13.36 -15.61
CA THR A 43 -32.39 -13.18 -16.66
C THR A 43 -31.91 -13.81 -17.95
N SER A 44 -32.69 -14.76 -18.44
CA SER A 44 -32.59 -15.42 -19.74
C SER A 44 -33.02 -14.50 -20.89
N THR A 45 -32.11 -14.20 -21.81
CA THR A 45 -32.37 -13.83 -23.21
C THR A 45 -31.12 -14.30 -23.98
N GLY A 46 -31.17 -15.31 -24.83
CA GLY A 46 -31.86 -15.32 -26.12
C GLY A 46 -30.82 -15.06 -27.21
N PHE A 47 -30.04 -16.08 -27.60
CA PHE A 47 -29.23 -16.03 -28.83
C PHE A 47 -29.39 -17.31 -29.62
N SER A 48 -29.80 -17.12 -30.87
CA SER A 48 -30.29 -18.11 -31.81
C SER A 48 -29.17 -18.91 -32.49
N CYS A 49 -29.52 -20.16 -32.72
CA CYS A 49 -29.02 -21.13 -33.69
C CYS A 49 -28.42 -20.52 -34.98
N SER A 50 -27.20 -20.95 -35.34
CA SER A 50 -26.79 -21.04 -36.73
C SER A 50 -26.04 -22.36 -36.90
N GLN A 51 -26.69 -23.26 -37.65
CA GLN A 51 -26.20 -24.58 -38.01
C GLN A 51 -25.28 -24.44 -39.21
N ASN A 52 -24.14 -25.12 -39.20
CA ASN A 52 -23.48 -25.61 -40.41
C ASN A 52 -22.91 -27.01 -40.12
N SER A 53 -23.66 -28.02 -40.57
CA SER A 53 -23.26 -29.37 -40.99
C SER A 53 -22.23 -29.28 -42.14
N THR A 54 -21.29 -30.19 -42.47
CA THR A 54 -20.90 -31.61 -42.24
C THR A 54 -19.55 -31.81 -43.02
N PRO A 55 -18.97 -33.01 -43.32
CA PRO A 55 -18.78 -34.26 -42.59
C PRO A 55 -17.31 -34.84 -42.61
N ILE A 56 -17.02 -35.68 -41.61
CA ILE A 56 -16.35 -37.01 -41.61
C ILE A 56 -15.17 -37.29 -42.57
N HIS A 57 -14.00 -37.62 -42.00
CA HIS A 57 -13.20 -38.81 -42.37
C HIS A 57 -12.54 -39.44 -41.13
N ARG A 58 -12.77 -40.75 -40.98
CA ARG A 58 -12.29 -41.68 -39.95
C ARG A 58 -11.15 -42.52 -40.54
N LEU A 59 -10.00 -42.58 -39.86
CA LEU A 59 -9.00 -43.67 -39.89
C LEU A 59 -8.28 -43.66 -38.53
N SER A 60 -8.60 -44.55 -37.58
CA SER A 60 -7.91 -45.83 -37.32
C SER A 60 -6.38 -45.75 -37.20
N THR A 61 -5.87 -45.72 -35.97
CA THR A 61 -4.82 -46.64 -35.44
C THR A 61 -4.64 -46.39 -33.93
N PRO A 62 -4.54 -47.44 -33.09
CA PRO A 62 -4.14 -47.32 -31.69
C PRO A 62 -2.60 -47.41 -31.63
N SER A 63 -1.93 -46.30 -31.30
CA SER A 63 -0.52 -46.34 -30.92
C SER A 63 -0.40 -46.18 -29.40
N ILE A 64 0.12 -47.25 -28.81
CA ILE A 64 0.47 -47.42 -27.42
C ILE A 64 1.42 -46.27 -27.02
N CYS A 65 0.92 -45.33 -26.22
CA CYS A 65 1.78 -44.35 -25.57
C CYS A 65 2.40 -45.03 -24.34
N PRO A 66 3.75 -45.12 -24.24
CA PRO A 66 4.38 -45.64 -23.03
C PRO A 66 3.99 -44.75 -21.86
N SER A 67 3.51 -45.41 -20.81
CA SER A 67 3.32 -44.85 -19.48
C SER A 67 4.59 -44.08 -19.10
N HIS A 68 4.50 -42.76 -19.08
CA HIS A 68 5.53 -41.95 -18.46
C HIS A 68 5.60 -42.42 -17.01
N PRO A 69 6.75 -42.93 -16.52
CA PRO A 69 6.89 -43.20 -15.11
C PRO A 69 6.61 -41.88 -14.41
N SER A 70 5.58 -41.90 -13.57
CA SER A 70 5.23 -40.82 -12.66
C SER A 70 6.52 -40.37 -12.00
N ALA A 71 7.08 -39.27 -12.50
CA ALA A 71 8.24 -38.65 -11.94
C ALA A 71 7.75 -38.11 -10.60
N LYS A 72 7.87 -38.94 -9.56
CA LYS A 72 7.84 -38.51 -8.17
C LYS A 72 8.65 -37.24 -8.15
N MET A 73 7.98 -36.12 -7.87
CA MET A 73 8.60 -34.85 -7.58
C MET A 73 9.49 -35.10 -6.36
N MET A 74 10.71 -35.58 -6.62
CA MET A 74 11.73 -35.80 -5.62
C MET A 74 11.91 -34.45 -4.96
N PHE A 75 11.55 -34.36 -3.69
CA PHE A 75 11.82 -33.18 -2.89
C PHE A 75 13.35 -33.06 -2.86
N LYS A 76 13.91 -32.19 -3.71
CA LYS A 76 15.35 -31.97 -3.74
C LYS A 76 15.71 -31.32 -2.39
N PRO A 77 16.47 -31.99 -1.50
CA PRO A 77 16.90 -31.35 -0.27
C PRO A 77 17.72 -30.12 -0.65
N SER A 78 17.31 -28.96 -0.14
CA SER A 78 18.09 -27.73 -0.32
C SER A 78 19.41 -27.90 0.43
N SER A 79 20.53 -27.48 -0.17
CA SER A 79 21.83 -27.51 0.51
C SER A 79 21.73 -26.78 1.86
N PRO A 80 22.34 -27.31 2.94
CA PRO A 80 22.35 -26.62 4.23
C PRO A 80 23.03 -25.26 4.04
N LEU A 81 22.32 -24.19 4.40
CA LEU A 81 22.85 -22.83 4.34
C LEU A 81 23.93 -22.72 5.42
N PHE A 82 25.21 -22.83 5.04
CA PHE A 82 26.35 -22.57 5.91
C PHE A 82 26.53 -21.06 6.21
N SER A 83 25.41 -20.38 6.52
CA SER A 83 25.32 -19.04 7.13
C SER A 83 23.85 -18.63 7.35
N GLY A 84 23.45 -18.43 8.61
CA GLY A 84 22.62 -17.30 9.06
C GLY A 84 21.12 -17.24 8.75
N LEU A 85 20.42 -16.45 9.57
CA LEU A 85 18.99 -16.13 9.49
C LEU A 85 18.56 -15.66 8.08
N LEU A 86 17.63 -16.39 7.45
CA LEU A 86 17.16 -16.12 6.10
C LEU A 86 16.05 -15.06 6.07
N TRP A 87 16.41 -13.82 5.72
CA TRP A 87 15.45 -12.74 5.48
C TRP A 87 14.98 -12.73 4.01
N LYS A 88 13.96 -13.53 3.68
CA LYS A 88 13.44 -13.66 2.32
C LYS A 88 12.66 -12.41 1.87
N ILE A 89 13.38 -11.44 1.32
CA ILE A 89 12.82 -10.21 0.75
C ILE A 89 13.20 -10.11 -0.73
N PRO A 90 12.24 -10.12 -1.68
CA PRO A 90 12.56 -10.10 -3.11
C PRO A 90 13.24 -8.79 -3.51
N TRP A 91 14.00 -8.81 -4.60
CA TRP A 91 14.66 -7.60 -5.13
C TRP A 91 13.70 -6.66 -5.86
N ARG A 92 12.58 -7.19 -6.36
CA ARG A 92 11.51 -6.46 -7.05
C ARG A 92 10.20 -6.51 -6.29
N ILE A 93 9.43 -5.44 -6.44
CA ILE A 93 8.05 -5.32 -5.93
C ILE A 93 7.07 -5.98 -6.91
N SER A 94 6.05 -6.66 -6.39
CA SER A 94 5.01 -7.30 -7.22
C SER A 94 4.02 -6.28 -7.79
N SER A 95 3.31 -6.64 -8.87
CA SER A 95 2.26 -5.78 -9.47
C SER A 95 1.20 -5.29 -8.46
N PRO A 96 0.59 -6.14 -7.62
CA PRO A 96 -0.39 -5.67 -6.64
C PRO A 96 0.22 -4.73 -5.59
N GLN A 97 1.49 -4.96 -5.20
CA GLN A 97 2.19 -4.04 -4.30
C GLN A 97 2.44 -2.67 -4.97
N LYS A 98 2.76 -2.63 -6.28
CA LYS A 98 2.85 -1.38 -7.05
C LYS A 98 1.51 -0.65 -7.10
N ALA A 99 0.40 -1.37 -7.29
CA ALA A 99 -0.94 -0.78 -7.27
C ALA A 99 -1.28 -0.16 -5.90
N ARG A 100 -0.98 -0.87 -4.81
CA ARG A 100 -1.16 -0.35 -3.44
C ARG A 100 -0.26 0.84 -3.15
N GLN A 101 0.97 0.85 -3.67
CA GLN A 101 1.87 2.00 -3.53
C GLN A 101 1.30 3.25 -4.22
N ARG A 102 0.83 3.12 -5.46
CA ARG A 102 0.15 4.22 -6.17
C ARG A 102 -1.08 4.72 -5.41
N LYS A 103 -1.90 3.79 -4.87
CA LYS A 103 -3.06 4.15 -4.04
C LYS A 103 -2.65 4.95 -2.79
N ARG A 104 -1.56 4.56 -2.11
CA ARG A 104 -1.05 5.29 -0.94
C ARG A 104 -0.54 6.69 -1.29
N LEU A 105 0.21 6.83 -2.39
CA LEU A 105 0.70 8.13 -2.84
C LEU A 105 -0.47 9.09 -3.13
N ARG A 106 -1.48 8.62 -3.87
CA ARG A 106 -2.72 9.38 -4.14
C ARG A 106 -3.52 9.69 -2.87
N ALA A 107 -3.58 8.76 -1.92
CA ALA A 107 -4.29 9.00 -0.67
C ALA A 107 -3.64 10.13 0.14
N VAL A 108 -2.31 10.17 0.19
CA VAL A 108 -1.57 11.28 0.83
C VAL A 108 -1.83 12.59 0.10
N ASP A 109 -1.84 12.56 -1.23
CA ASP A 109 -2.15 13.74 -2.06
C ASP A 109 -3.53 14.32 -1.75
N ASN A 110 -4.55 13.47 -1.70
CA ASN A 110 -5.92 13.87 -1.36
C ASN A 110 -6.01 14.47 0.05
N VAL A 111 -5.25 13.96 1.01
CA VAL A 111 -5.22 14.51 2.38
C VAL A 111 -4.63 15.93 2.38
N VAL A 112 -3.58 16.17 1.61
CA VAL A 112 -2.99 17.52 1.53
C VAL A 112 -3.96 18.49 0.83
N ASP A 113 -4.66 18.02 -0.21
CA ASP A 113 -5.66 18.85 -0.91
C ASP A 113 -6.80 19.26 0.02
N THR A 114 -7.37 18.32 0.77
CA THR A 114 -8.49 18.61 1.69
C THR A 114 -8.07 19.56 2.81
N VAL A 115 -6.86 19.40 3.35
CA VAL A 115 -6.30 20.31 4.35
C VAL A 115 -6.09 21.71 3.75
N SER A 116 -5.52 21.80 2.54
CA SER A 116 -5.31 23.10 1.89
C SER A 116 -6.62 23.83 1.58
N ALA A 117 -7.64 23.13 1.10
CA ALA A 117 -8.96 23.70 0.84
C ALA A 117 -9.70 24.13 2.13
N ALA A 118 -9.49 23.43 3.26
CA ALA A 118 -10.02 23.84 4.55
C ALA A 118 -9.33 25.11 5.08
N LEU A 119 -8.00 25.17 4.95
CA LEU A 119 -7.20 26.32 5.36
C LEU A 119 -7.56 27.60 4.59
N GLN A 120 -7.72 27.49 3.27
CA GLN A 120 -8.13 28.61 2.41
C GLN A 120 -9.50 29.18 2.80
N ARG A 121 -10.48 28.32 3.11
CA ARG A 121 -11.81 28.74 3.56
C ARG A 121 -11.77 29.52 4.88
N ASN A 122 -10.83 29.17 5.76
CA ASN A 122 -10.65 29.83 7.05
C ASN A 122 -9.74 31.07 6.97
N GLY A 123 -9.14 31.35 5.80
CA GLY A 123 -8.19 32.46 5.63
C GLY A 123 -6.85 32.26 6.33
N VAL A 124 -6.51 31.03 6.74
CA VAL A 124 -5.27 30.69 7.44
C VAL A 124 -4.33 29.93 6.51
N THR A 125 -3.03 30.16 6.58
CA THR A 125 -2.02 29.43 5.79
C THR A 125 -1.10 28.60 6.69
N ALA A 126 -0.59 27.49 6.17
CA ALA A 126 0.31 26.59 6.90
C ALA A 126 1.60 26.36 6.11
N LYS A 127 2.75 26.77 6.70
CA LYS A 127 4.09 26.64 6.07
C LYS A 127 4.41 25.21 5.61
N ALA A 128 3.92 24.21 6.33
CA ALA A 128 4.13 22.80 5.98
C ALA A 128 3.44 22.42 4.67
N VAL A 129 2.24 22.95 4.41
CA VAL A 129 1.48 22.72 3.19
C VAL A 129 2.15 23.43 2.01
N ASP A 130 2.59 24.68 2.21
CA ASP A 130 3.33 25.43 1.17
C ASP A 130 4.64 24.74 0.80
N ARG A 131 5.40 24.29 1.81
CA ARG A 131 6.63 23.52 1.62
C ARG A 131 6.35 22.23 0.86
N TRP A 132 5.27 21.53 1.20
CA TRP A 132 4.88 20.29 0.54
C TRP A 132 4.69 20.51 -0.96
N TYR A 133 3.93 21.54 -1.36
CA TYR A 133 3.69 21.83 -2.77
C TYR A 133 4.97 22.23 -3.55
N ARG A 134 5.97 22.82 -2.87
CA ARG A 134 7.25 23.21 -3.50
C ARG A 134 8.19 22.02 -3.70
N GLU A 135 8.28 21.13 -2.70
CA GLU A 135 9.28 20.07 -2.67
C GLU A 135 8.75 18.72 -3.18
N MET A 136 7.46 18.42 -2.99
CA MET A 136 6.90 17.07 -3.20
C MET A 136 6.05 17.00 -4.48
N PRO A 137 6.45 16.21 -5.50
CA PRO A 137 5.66 16.03 -6.71
C PRO A 137 4.43 15.14 -6.46
N ARG A 138 3.39 15.31 -7.29
CA ARG A 138 2.16 14.49 -7.25
C ARG A 138 2.39 13.10 -7.83
N GLU A 139 1.54 12.12 -7.48
CA GLU A 139 1.69 10.75 -8.01
C GLU A 139 1.70 10.69 -9.54
N GLN A 140 0.95 11.56 -10.21
CA GLN A 140 0.81 11.60 -11.66
C GLN A 140 2.09 12.11 -12.34
N GLU A 141 2.74 13.11 -11.74
CA GLU A 141 3.96 13.75 -12.24
C GLU A 141 5.21 12.88 -12.01
N MET A 142 5.17 12.04 -10.97
CA MET A 142 6.29 11.17 -10.64
C MET A 142 6.57 10.12 -11.73
N LEU A 143 7.86 9.92 -12.02
CA LEU A 143 8.30 8.85 -12.90
C LEU A 143 8.04 7.47 -12.27
N PRO A 144 7.71 6.43 -13.04
CA PRO A 144 7.58 5.07 -12.53
C PRO A 144 8.83 4.56 -11.79
N LYS A 145 10.02 5.05 -12.18
CA LYS A 145 11.29 4.72 -11.52
C LYS A 145 11.29 5.20 -10.07
N ASP A 146 10.93 6.46 -9.82
CA ASP A 146 10.92 7.05 -8.48
C ASP A 146 9.77 6.55 -7.60
N LYS A 147 8.67 6.06 -8.20
CA LYS A 147 7.56 5.44 -7.44
C LYS A 147 7.96 4.16 -6.72
N TYR A 148 8.86 3.38 -7.31
CA TYR A 148 9.16 2.02 -6.87
C TYR A 148 10.61 1.81 -6.44
N THR A 149 11.48 2.77 -6.73
CA THR A 149 12.90 2.70 -6.37
C THR A 149 13.36 3.96 -5.67
N ILE A 150 14.31 3.80 -4.76
CA ILE A 150 14.92 4.86 -3.98
C ILE A 150 16.42 4.88 -4.27
N PHE A 151 17.04 6.03 -4.02
CA PHE A 151 18.49 6.14 -4.07
C PHE A 151 19.14 5.40 -2.88
N ASP A 152 20.18 4.61 -3.15
CA ASP A 152 21.03 4.00 -2.13
C ASP A 152 22.50 4.07 -2.60
N LYS A 153 23.34 4.80 -1.85
CA LYS A 153 24.76 5.02 -2.18
C LYS A 153 25.55 3.71 -2.31
N LYS A 154 25.13 2.64 -1.63
CA LYS A 154 25.88 1.38 -1.53
C LYS A 154 25.55 0.38 -2.65
N GLU A 155 24.48 0.61 -3.40
CA GLU A 155 24.07 -0.27 -4.49
C GLU A 155 24.86 0.05 -5.76
N LYS A 156 25.20 -0.96 -6.57
CA LYS A 156 26.01 -0.80 -7.79
C LYS A 156 25.43 0.20 -8.79
N LYS A 157 24.10 0.28 -8.87
CA LYS A 157 23.35 1.18 -9.76
C LYS A 157 22.73 2.35 -9.00
N TYR A 158 23.16 2.58 -7.76
CA TYR A 158 22.63 3.59 -6.86
C TYR A 158 21.11 3.51 -6.58
N ARG A 159 20.50 2.35 -6.82
CA ARG A 159 19.04 2.16 -6.74
C ARG A 159 18.68 0.93 -5.95
N LYS A 160 17.68 1.09 -5.09
CA LYS A 160 17.09 0.04 -4.26
C LYS A 160 15.57 0.05 -4.40
N GLY A 161 14.91 -1.11 -4.27
CA GLY A 161 13.45 -1.17 -4.20
C GLY A 161 12.91 -0.48 -2.94
N ILE A 162 11.88 0.35 -3.08
CA ILE A 162 11.29 1.12 -1.98
C ILE A 162 10.77 0.22 -0.84
N HIS A 163 10.36 -1.01 -1.15
CA HIS A 163 9.85 -1.99 -0.18
C HIS A 163 10.92 -2.54 0.78
N LYS A 164 12.20 -2.23 0.54
CA LYS A 164 13.30 -2.54 1.46
C LYS A 164 13.52 -1.42 2.50
N LEU A 165 12.87 -0.27 2.36
CA LEU A 165 12.94 0.81 3.35
C LEU A 165 12.17 0.41 4.62
N PRO A 166 12.72 0.65 5.83
CA PRO A 166 11.99 0.40 7.05
C PRO A 166 10.71 1.23 7.08
N LYS A 167 9.57 0.56 7.33
CA LYS A 167 8.26 1.19 7.42
C LYS A 167 7.86 2.00 6.17
N TRP A 168 8.31 1.57 4.99
CA TRP A 168 8.06 2.22 3.70
C TRP A 168 6.58 2.49 3.37
N THR A 169 5.64 1.76 3.97
CA THR A 169 4.21 1.99 3.77
C THR A 169 3.67 3.22 4.48
N ARG A 170 4.40 3.75 5.47
CA ARG A 170 4.03 4.92 6.28
C ARG A 170 4.89 6.14 6.01
N VAL A 171 6.11 5.92 5.50
CA VAL A 171 7.06 7.00 5.17
C VAL A 171 6.81 7.47 3.73
N SER A 172 6.70 8.79 3.54
CA SER A 172 6.58 9.42 2.23
C SER A 172 7.96 9.78 1.67
N GLN A 173 8.50 8.93 0.79
CA GLN A 173 9.69 9.24 0.00
C GLN A 173 9.30 9.42 -1.47
N ARG A 174 9.55 10.61 -2.03
CA ARG A 174 9.15 10.96 -3.40
C ARG A 174 10.29 11.53 -4.25
N VAL A 175 11.16 12.33 -3.65
CA VAL A 175 12.29 12.97 -4.33
C VAL A 175 13.55 12.15 -4.11
N ASN A 176 14.32 11.98 -5.19
CA ASN A 176 15.64 11.38 -5.19
C ASN A 176 16.66 12.46 -5.62
N PRO A 177 17.95 12.35 -5.22
CA PRO A 177 18.96 13.29 -5.66
C PRO A 177 19.11 13.28 -7.20
N PRO A 178 19.28 14.45 -7.84
CA PRO A 178 19.41 14.54 -9.29
C PRO A 178 20.68 13.83 -9.77
N GLY A 179 20.63 13.21 -10.95
CA GLY A 179 21.76 12.50 -11.57
C GLY A 179 21.92 11.02 -11.20
N PHE A 180 21.04 10.47 -10.36
CA PHE A 180 21.06 9.06 -9.95
C PHE A 180 19.82 8.28 -10.42
#